data_AF-A0AA97H3R1-F1
#
_entry.id   AF-A0AA97H3R1-F1
#
_cell.length_a   1.000
_cell.length_b   1.000
_cell.length_c   1.000
_cell.angle_alpha   90.00
_cell.angle_beta   90.00
_cell.angle_gamma   90.00
#
_symmetry.space_group_name_H-M   'P 1'
#
loop_
_entity.id
_entity.type
_entity.pdbx_description
1 polymer ?
#
loop_
_entity_poly.entity_id
_entity_poly.type
_entity_poly.pdbx_seq_one_letter_code
_entity_poly.pdbx_strand_id
1 'polypeptide(L)'
;MSDEVKTAQDVLDAGVTATGVSPQAVTTESSQEDVLKMLLSAADYKEDTNLQKAITVKRNGTQVLPSFHVRPLSQDEVNIAHKKATKYMSNPGGRRLPKIEVSTDNSIENDWLIYLATTDEDKEKLWNNQTYIKGLQSKFPNVVFSQGSSGPQMINLLLTLGEKVTITNSILDMSYPEDDIDEDAKEVSQTEFAKN
;
A
#
# COMPACT_ATOMS: atom_id res chain seq x y z
N MET A 1 47.93 -17.38 11.44
CA MET A 1 46.97 -17.40 12.57
C MET A 1 45.69 -16.83 12.00
N SER A 2 44.68 -17.68 11.97
CA SER A 2 43.54 -17.64 11.03
C SER A 2 42.53 -16.56 11.39
N ASP A 3 41.99 -15.89 10.37
CA ASP A 3 40.82 -15.02 10.47
C ASP A 3 39.60 -15.85 10.87
N GLU A 4 39.01 -15.52 12.02
CA GLU A 4 37.80 -16.14 12.53
C GLU A 4 36.59 -15.57 11.77
N VAL A 5 35.93 -16.44 10.99
CA VAL A 5 34.67 -16.12 10.30
C VAL A 5 33.56 -16.08 11.35
N LYS A 6 33.03 -14.88 11.62
CA LYS A 6 31.86 -14.70 12.50
C LYS A 6 30.63 -15.37 11.89
N THR A 7 29.92 -16.16 12.69
CA THR A 7 28.73 -16.89 12.25
C THR A 7 27.48 -16.01 12.32
N ALA A 8 26.42 -16.42 11.61
CA ALA A 8 25.14 -15.69 11.60
C ALA A 8 24.52 -15.55 13.01
N GLN A 9 24.86 -16.45 13.94
CA GLN A 9 24.40 -16.42 15.33
C GLN A 9 25.11 -15.33 16.16
N ASP A 10 26.39 -15.06 15.88
CA ASP A 10 27.15 -13.99 16.56
C ASP A 10 26.66 -12.59 16.19
N VAL A 11 25.93 -12.47 15.08
CA VAL A 11 25.29 -11.23 14.63
C VAL A 11 23.93 -11.02 15.32
N LEU A 12 23.24 -12.10 15.67
CA LEU A 12 21.94 -12.06 16.37
C LEU A 12 22.10 -11.67 17.85
N ASP A 13 23.16 -12.14 18.53
CA ASP A 13 23.43 -11.82 19.93
C ASP A 13 23.90 -10.37 20.17
N ALA A 14 24.22 -9.62 19.10
CA ALA A 14 24.61 -8.21 19.16
C ALA A 14 23.43 -7.22 19.16
N GLY A 15 22.17 -7.70 19.12
CA GLY A 15 20.99 -6.84 19.19
C GLY A 15 20.85 -5.87 18.01
N VAL A 16 21.46 -6.19 16.86
CA VAL A 16 21.34 -5.40 15.63
C VAL A 16 20.10 -5.88 14.89
N THR A 17 18.94 -5.37 15.28
CA THR A 17 17.69 -5.58 14.52
C THR A 17 17.69 -4.66 13.30
N ALA A 18 17.57 -5.24 12.10
CA ALA A 18 17.17 -4.75 10.76
C ALA A 18 17.46 -3.30 10.27
N THR A 19 17.71 -2.32 11.12
CA THR A 19 18.06 -0.93 10.78
C THR A 19 19.54 -0.61 10.99
N GLY A 20 20.32 -1.51 11.62
CA GLY A 20 21.72 -1.27 11.95
C GLY A 20 21.94 -0.36 13.16
N VAL A 21 20.89 -0.07 13.94
CA VAL A 21 20.91 0.90 15.04
C VAL A 21 20.59 0.20 16.37
N SER A 22 21.42 0.44 17.40
CA SER A 22 21.23 -0.12 18.75
C SER A 22 19.94 0.42 19.40
N PRO A 23 19.15 -0.41 20.11
CA PRO A 23 17.96 0.05 20.85
C PRO A 23 18.22 1.18 21.87
N GLN A 24 19.46 1.32 22.34
CA GLN A 24 19.88 2.37 23.28
C GLN A 24 20.07 3.73 22.58
N ALA A 25 20.17 3.74 21.25
CA ALA A 25 20.31 4.91 20.38
C ALA A 25 18.98 5.67 20.18
N VAL A 26 17.97 5.48 21.04
CA VAL A 26 16.80 6.37 21.09
C VAL A 26 16.96 7.42 22.20
N THR A 27 18.03 7.33 23.01
CA THR A 27 18.15 8.06 24.29
C THR A 27 19.30 9.06 24.39
N THR A 28 20.16 9.23 23.38
CA THR A 28 21.34 10.15 23.44
C THR A 28 21.43 11.10 22.24
N GLU A 29 22.00 12.30 22.39
CA GLU A 29 22.07 13.27 21.28
C GLU A 29 22.87 12.78 20.06
N SER A 30 23.90 11.94 20.26
CA SER A 30 24.64 11.28 19.17
C SER A 30 23.84 10.24 18.40
N SER A 31 22.61 9.96 18.84
CA SER A 31 21.72 8.95 18.27
C SER A 31 20.56 9.55 17.47
N GLN A 32 20.41 10.88 17.48
CA GLN A 32 19.38 11.58 16.71
C GLN A 32 19.58 11.41 15.19
N GLU A 33 20.81 11.34 14.70
CA GLU A 33 21.10 11.10 13.28
C GLU A 33 20.67 9.68 12.84
N ASP A 34 20.86 8.68 13.70
CA ASP A 34 20.48 7.31 13.41
C ASP A 34 18.96 7.11 13.52
N VAL A 35 18.32 7.72 14.52
CA VAL A 35 16.85 7.81 14.60
C VAL A 35 16.28 8.54 13.38
N LEU A 36 16.91 9.64 12.94
CA LEU A 36 16.47 10.35 11.74
C LEU A 36 16.55 9.46 10.50
N LYS A 37 17.63 8.70 10.31
CA LYS A 37 17.74 7.73 9.20
C LYS A 37 16.64 6.68 9.27
N MET A 38 16.34 6.16 10.45
CA MET A 38 15.23 5.20 10.63
C MET A 38 13.88 5.81 10.26
N LEU A 39 13.59 7.04 10.72
CA LEU A 39 12.35 7.75 10.41
C LEU A 39 12.24 8.06 8.92
N LEU A 40 13.32 8.49 8.28
CA LEU A 40 13.36 8.74 6.84
C LEU A 40 13.15 7.46 6.04
N SER A 41 13.81 6.37 6.43
CA SER A 41 13.62 5.05 5.80
C SER A 41 12.19 4.55 5.96
N ALA A 42 11.57 4.73 7.12
CA ALA A 42 10.18 4.36 7.36
C ALA A 42 9.21 5.23 6.53
N ALA A 43 9.51 6.51 6.35
CA ALA A 43 8.70 7.42 5.54
C ALA A 43 8.79 7.13 4.03
N ASP A 44 9.87 6.51 3.57
CA ASP A 44 10.14 6.22 2.16
C ASP A 44 9.60 4.86 1.68
N TYR A 45 8.74 4.22 2.47
CA TYR A 45 8.15 2.90 2.18
C TYR A 45 7.45 2.82 0.81
N LYS A 46 7.07 3.97 0.23
CA LYS A 46 6.44 4.02 -1.10
C LYS A 46 7.42 3.75 -2.24
N GLU A 47 8.67 4.15 -2.06
CA GLU A 47 9.73 3.99 -3.07
C GLU A 47 10.56 2.73 -2.81
N ASP A 48 10.41 2.09 -1.65
CA ASP A 48 11.08 0.83 -1.32
C ASP A 48 10.60 -0.32 -2.21
N THR A 49 11.49 -0.76 -3.11
CA THR A 49 11.23 -1.86 -4.04
C THR A 49 11.05 -3.20 -3.34
N ASN A 50 11.54 -3.38 -2.11
CA ASN A 50 11.36 -4.60 -1.33
C ASN A 50 9.93 -4.74 -0.80
N LEU A 51 9.20 -3.64 -0.69
CA LEU A 51 7.78 -3.63 -0.28
C LEU A 51 6.84 -3.73 -1.49
N GLN A 52 7.38 -3.81 -2.71
CA GLN A 52 6.59 -3.94 -3.92
C GLN A 52 6.30 -5.41 -4.24
N LYS A 53 5.10 -5.66 -4.78
CA LYS A 53 4.66 -6.98 -5.23
C LYS A 53 4.25 -6.94 -6.69
N ALA A 54 4.81 -7.87 -7.48
CA ALA A 54 4.40 -8.05 -8.86
C ALA A 54 3.04 -8.74 -8.96
N ILE A 55 2.12 -8.14 -9.70
CA ILE A 55 0.80 -8.66 -10.02
C ILE A 55 0.82 -9.23 -11.44
N THR A 56 0.36 -10.47 -11.57
CA THR A 56 0.17 -11.11 -12.87
C THR A 56 -1.25 -11.65 -12.97
N VAL A 57 -2.02 -11.10 -13.91
CA VAL A 57 -3.42 -11.51 -14.12
C VAL A 57 -3.48 -12.61 -15.17
N LYS A 58 -3.95 -13.80 -14.77
CA LYS A 58 -4.13 -14.96 -15.65
C LYS A 58 -5.58 -15.42 -15.68
N ARG A 59 -6.09 -15.72 -16.88
CA ARG A 59 -7.40 -16.34 -17.09
C ARG A 59 -7.19 -17.65 -17.84
N ASN A 60 -7.67 -18.75 -17.26
CA ASN A 60 -7.46 -20.11 -17.80
C ASN A 60 -5.97 -20.41 -18.09
N GLY A 61 -5.08 -19.99 -17.20
CA GLY A 61 -3.63 -20.19 -17.31
C GLY A 61 -2.90 -19.21 -18.24
N THR A 62 -3.63 -18.43 -19.04
CA THR A 62 -3.05 -17.45 -19.97
C THR A 62 -2.98 -16.06 -19.33
N GLN A 63 -1.83 -15.41 -19.42
CA GLN A 63 -1.67 -14.02 -18.99
C GLN A 63 -2.46 -13.09 -19.92
N VAL A 64 -3.31 -12.25 -19.34
CA VAL A 64 -4.24 -11.39 -20.10
C VAL A 64 -3.93 -9.89 -19.99
N LEU A 65 -3.00 -9.52 -19.11
CA LEU A 65 -2.47 -8.17 -18.96
C LEU A 65 -0.96 -8.23 -18.78
N PRO A 66 -0.21 -7.19 -19.20
CA PRO A 66 1.17 -7.00 -18.74
C PRO A 66 1.22 -7.05 -17.21
N SER A 67 2.27 -7.67 -16.66
CA SER A 67 2.49 -7.64 -15.21
C SER A 67 2.81 -6.21 -14.77
N PHE A 68 2.40 -5.85 -13.56
CA PHE A 68 2.62 -4.54 -12.96
C PHE A 68 2.89 -4.69 -11.47
N HIS A 69 3.54 -3.69 -10.86
CA HIS A 69 3.92 -3.72 -9.46
C HIS A 69 2.97 -2.84 -8.64
N VAL A 70 2.63 -3.34 -7.46
CA VAL A 70 1.87 -2.59 -6.45
C VAL A 70 2.72 -2.43 -5.19
N ARG A 71 2.49 -1.34 -4.46
CA ARG A 71 3.13 -0.99 -3.19
C ARG A 71 2.10 -0.80 -2.07
N PRO A 72 2.53 -0.74 -0.80
CA PRO A 72 1.64 -0.35 0.29
C PRO A 72 1.05 1.05 0.08
N LEU A 73 -0.13 1.29 0.66
CA LEU A 73 -0.82 2.56 0.64
C LEU A 73 -0.74 3.27 2.00
N SER A 74 -0.63 4.60 1.97
CA SER A 74 -0.94 5.43 3.14
C SER A 74 -2.44 5.49 3.41
N GLN A 75 -2.81 5.80 4.66
CA GLN A 75 -4.20 6.13 4.99
C GLN A 75 -4.75 7.30 4.15
N ASP A 76 -3.91 8.28 3.79
CA ASP A 76 -4.32 9.40 2.93
C ASP A 76 -4.69 8.94 1.51
N GLU A 77 -3.95 7.98 0.94
CA GLU A 77 -4.29 7.40 -0.36
C GLU A 77 -5.58 6.59 -0.30
N VAL A 78 -5.80 5.83 0.77
CA VAL A 78 -7.08 5.14 1.01
C VAL A 78 -8.21 6.17 1.10
N ASN A 79 -8.02 7.27 1.84
CA ASN A 79 -9.00 8.35 1.94
C ASN A 79 -9.25 9.04 0.58
N ILE A 80 -8.24 9.16 -0.28
CA ILE A 80 -8.40 9.68 -1.65
C ILE A 80 -9.28 8.73 -2.46
N ALA A 81 -9.01 7.42 -2.43
CA ALA A 81 -9.84 6.42 -3.12
C ALA A 81 -11.29 6.49 -2.66
N HIS A 82 -11.51 6.54 -1.33
CA HIS A 82 -12.83 6.66 -0.74
C HIS A 82 -13.57 7.92 -1.21
N LYS A 83 -12.91 9.09 -1.18
CA LYS A 83 -13.49 10.35 -1.65
C LYS A 83 -13.82 10.33 -3.13
N LYS A 84 -13.01 9.68 -3.96
CA LYS A 84 -13.25 9.55 -5.41
C LYS A 84 -14.43 8.63 -5.72
N ALA A 85 -14.70 7.66 -4.85
CA ALA A 85 -15.81 6.73 -4.95
C ALA A 85 -17.11 7.23 -4.29
N THR A 86 -17.03 8.29 -3.47
CA THR A 86 -18.15 8.74 -2.63
C THR A 86 -18.83 9.97 -3.16
N LYS A 87 -20.16 9.92 -3.22
CA LYS A 87 -21.02 11.07 -3.50
C LYS A 87 -21.28 11.82 -2.20
N TYR A 88 -21.05 13.12 -2.22
CA TYR A 88 -21.26 14.01 -1.08
C TYR A 88 -22.41 14.99 -1.38
N MET A 89 -23.21 15.29 -0.36
CA MET A 89 -24.19 16.36 -0.40
C MET A 89 -23.92 17.43 0.66
N SER A 90 -24.48 18.61 0.45
CA SER A 90 -24.46 19.68 1.45
C SER A 90 -25.13 19.23 2.74
N ASN A 91 -24.55 19.61 3.87
CA ASN A 91 -25.13 19.30 5.17
C ASN A 91 -26.48 20.02 5.34
N PRO A 92 -27.58 19.30 5.63
CA PRO A 92 -28.88 19.91 5.88
C PRO A 92 -28.88 20.88 7.09
N GLY A 93 -27.99 20.66 8.06
CA GLY A 93 -27.80 21.53 9.22
C GLY A 93 -27.12 22.87 8.92
N GLY A 94 -26.64 23.09 7.69
CA GLY A 94 -26.15 24.40 7.23
C GLY A 94 -24.88 24.34 6.39
N ARG A 95 -24.71 25.32 5.50
CA ARG A 95 -23.61 25.38 4.51
C ARG A 95 -22.20 25.50 5.10
N ARG A 96 -22.07 25.87 6.38
CA ARG A 96 -20.77 26.00 7.06
C ARG A 96 -20.29 24.66 7.66
N LEU A 97 -21.15 23.65 7.71
CA LEU A 97 -20.81 22.33 8.20
C LEU A 97 -20.18 21.49 7.09
N PRO A 98 -19.31 20.52 7.43
CA PRO A 98 -18.75 19.58 6.46
C PRO A 98 -19.85 18.89 5.66
N LYS A 99 -19.57 18.63 4.38
CA LYS A 99 -20.44 17.82 3.53
C LYS A 99 -20.63 16.44 4.14
N ILE A 100 -21.79 15.84 3.88
CA ILE A 100 -22.12 14.49 4.34
C ILE A 100 -22.04 13.51 3.18
N GLU A 101 -21.64 12.29 3.50
CA GLU A 101 -21.60 11.18 2.56
C GLU A 101 -23.02 10.68 2.28
N VAL A 102 -23.30 10.43 1.01
CA VAL A 102 -24.61 9.93 0.54
C VAL A 102 -24.51 8.45 0.17
N SER A 103 -23.49 8.11 -0.62
CA SER A 103 -23.27 6.76 -1.11
C SER A 103 -21.84 6.61 -1.60
N THR A 104 -21.23 5.47 -1.31
CA THR A 104 -19.92 5.08 -1.81
C THR A 104 -20.06 3.93 -2.80
N ASP A 105 -19.36 4.02 -3.92
CA ASP A 105 -19.27 2.93 -4.91
C ASP A 105 -17.98 2.14 -4.68
N ASN A 106 -18.11 0.99 -4.01
CA ASN A 106 -16.96 0.15 -3.66
C ASN A 106 -16.21 -0.39 -4.90
N SER A 107 -16.86 -0.51 -6.06
CA SER A 107 -16.16 -0.90 -7.28
C SER A 107 -15.21 0.21 -7.71
N ILE A 108 -15.69 1.46 -7.73
CA ILE A 108 -14.86 2.62 -8.04
C ILE A 108 -13.75 2.78 -7.01
N GLU A 109 -14.05 2.57 -5.72
CA GLU A 109 -13.05 2.63 -4.65
C GLU A 109 -11.91 1.62 -4.88
N ASN A 110 -12.23 0.37 -5.20
CA ASN A 110 -11.25 -0.65 -5.55
C ASN A 110 -10.42 -0.27 -6.78
N ASP A 111 -11.05 0.32 -7.80
CA ASP A 111 -10.33 0.79 -8.99
C ASP A 111 -9.29 1.86 -8.63
N TRP A 112 -9.62 2.77 -7.71
CA TRP A 112 -8.71 3.79 -7.21
C TRP A 112 -7.63 3.21 -6.30
N LEU A 113 -7.94 2.25 -5.43
CA LEU A 113 -6.94 1.59 -4.58
C LEU A 113 -5.87 0.90 -5.43
N ILE A 114 -6.28 0.11 -6.43
CA ILE A 114 -5.34 -0.55 -7.35
C ILE A 114 -4.53 0.48 -8.14
N TYR A 115 -5.18 1.54 -8.64
CA TYR A 115 -4.50 2.59 -9.37
C TYR A 115 -3.45 3.28 -8.49
N LEU A 116 -3.82 3.73 -7.29
CA LEU A 116 -2.92 4.45 -6.39
C LEU A 116 -1.75 3.58 -5.91
N ALA A 117 -2.01 2.30 -5.68
CA ALA A 117 -1.00 1.34 -5.25
C ALA A 117 -0.06 0.92 -6.38
N THR A 118 -0.46 1.03 -7.65
CA THR A 118 0.44 0.73 -8.78
C THR A 118 1.63 1.70 -8.75
N THR A 119 2.85 1.24 -9.00
CA THR A 119 4.02 2.12 -9.10
C THR A 119 3.84 3.18 -10.20
N ASP A 120 4.46 4.35 -10.04
CA ASP A 120 4.29 5.44 -11.01
C ASP A 120 4.82 5.05 -12.40
N GLU A 121 5.89 4.25 -12.46
CA GLU A 121 6.41 3.70 -13.70
C GLU A 121 5.38 2.83 -14.43
N ASP A 122 4.73 1.90 -13.72
CA ASP A 122 3.74 1.01 -14.33
C ASP A 122 2.42 1.72 -14.63
N LYS A 123 2.04 2.76 -13.84
CA LYS A 123 0.91 3.64 -14.19
C LYS A 123 1.11 4.25 -15.58
N GLU A 124 2.27 4.83 -15.85
CA GLU A 124 2.54 5.49 -17.14
C GLU A 124 2.61 4.50 -18.30
N LYS A 125 3.24 3.34 -18.09
CA LYS A 125 3.37 2.32 -19.14
C LYS A 125 2.05 1.63 -19.47
N LEU A 126 1.20 1.40 -18.47
CA LEU A 126 -0.01 0.59 -18.59
C LEU A 126 -1.29 1.43 -18.51
N TRP A 127 -1.59 2.01 -17.34
CA TRP A 127 -2.90 2.63 -17.05
C TRP A 127 -3.11 4.02 -17.68
N ASN A 128 -2.05 4.78 -17.90
CA ASN A 128 -2.10 6.13 -18.47
C ASN A 128 -1.64 6.17 -19.94
N ASN A 129 -1.35 5.00 -20.51
CA ASN A 129 -0.87 4.88 -21.88
C ASN A 129 -1.94 5.31 -22.89
N GLN A 130 -1.71 6.45 -23.55
CA GLN A 130 -2.67 7.06 -24.46
C GLN A 130 -2.98 6.19 -25.68
N THR A 131 -2.04 5.36 -26.13
CA THR A 131 -2.26 4.43 -27.23
C THR A 131 -3.27 3.34 -26.81
N TYR A 132 -3.11 2.79 -25.61
CA TYR A 132 -4.02 1.77 -25.08
C TYR A 132 -5.41 2.34 -24.80
N ILE A 133 -5.48 3.53 -24.18
CA ILE A 133 -6.75 4.23 -23.93
C ILE A 133 -7.52 4.44 -25.24
N LYS A 134 -6.88 4.98 -26.28
CA LYS A 134 -7.54 5.19 -27.59
C LYS A 134 -7.98 3.89 -28.24
N GLY A 135 -7.16 2.84 -28.16
CA GLY A 135 -7.51 1.51 -28.66
C GLY A 135 -8.73 0.92 -27.96
N LEU A 136 -8.77 0.98 -26.63
CA LEU A 136 -9.89 0.51 -25.83
C LEU A 136 -11.15 1.35 -26.08
N GLN A 137 -11.04 2.68 -26.11
CA GLN A 137 -12.15 3.58 -26.41
C GLN A 137 -12.78 3.29 -27.79
N SER A 138 -11.95 2.97 -28.78
CA SER A 138 -12.41 2.63 -30.13
C SER A 138 -13.18 1.31 -30.17
N LYS A 139 -12.75 0.32 -29.37
CA LYS A 139 -13.42 -0.99 -29.28
C LYS A 139 -14.64 -0.97 -28.38
N PHE A 140 -14.63 -0.15 -27.33
CA PHE A 140 -15.66 -0.03 -26.32
C PHE A 140 -16.17 1.42 -26.23
N PRO A 141 -16.94 1.90 -27.23
CA PRO A 141 -17.31 3.32 -27.34
C PRO A 141 -18.21 3.82 -26.21
N ASN A 142 -18.87 2.92 -25.47
CA ASN A 142 -19.71 3.25 -24.32
C ASN A 142 -18.91 3.47 -23.03
N VAL A 143 -17.64 3.07 -23.00
CA VAL A 143 -16.74 3.37 -21.88
C VAL A 143 -16.22 4.78 -22.11
N VAL A 144 -16.27 5.64 -21.10
CA VAL A 144 -15.74 7.01 -21.20
C VAL A 144 -14.46 7.08 -20.39
N PHE A 145 -13.33 7.34 -21.06
CA PHE A 145 -12.07 7.65 -20.40
C PHE A 145 -11.96 9.17 -20.19
N SER A 146 -12.16 9.63 -18.94
CA SER A 146 -12.07 11.04 -18.59
C SER A 146 -10.66 11.41 -18.11
N GLN A 147 -10.23 12.64 -18.43
CA GLN A 147 -8.98 13.19 -17.94
C GLN A 147 -8.91 13.11 -16.41
N GLY A 148 -7.79 12.63 -15.87
CA GLY A 148 -7.60 12.43 -14.44
C GLY A 148 -8.36 11.24 -13.82
N SER A 149 -8.98 10.36 -14.62
CA SER A 149 -9.58 9.09 -14.15
C SER A 149 -9.45 7.94 -15.14
N SER A 150 -8.67 8.11 -16.21
CA SER A 150 -8.49 7.09 -17.25
C SER A 150 -7.89 5.80 -16.72
N GLY A 151 -6.93 5.87 -15.78
CA GLY A 151 -6.32 4.70 -15.16
C GLY A 151 -7.32 3.84 -14.38
N PRO A 152 -8.03 4.38 -13.36
CA PRO A 152 -9.11 3.66 -12.68
C PRO A 152 -10.19 3.14 -13.64
N GLN A 153 -10.54 3.89 -14.68
CA GLN A 153 -11.49 3.43 -15.71
C GLN A 153 -10.95 2.26 -16.55
N MET A 154 -9.64 2.22 -16.83
CA MET A 154 -9.01 1.07 -17.48
C MET A 154 -9.05 -0.16 -16.58
N ILE A 155 -8.73 0.01 -15.29
CA ILE A 155 -8.82 -1.06 -14.29
C ILE A 155 -10.26 -1.60 -14.23
N ASN A 156 -11.25 -0.70 -14.20
CA ASN A 156 -12.65 -1.08 -14.17
C ASN A 156 -13.08 -1.91 -15.38
N LEU A 157 -12.60 -1.53 -16.57
CA LEU A 157 -12.91 -2.22 -17.81
C LEU A 157 -12.20 -3.57 -17.92
N LEU A 158 -10.94 -3.64 -17.47
CA LEU A 158 -10.05 -4.76 -17.78
C LEU A 158 -10.06 -5.85 -16.73
N LEU A 159 -10.33 -5.54 -15.46
CA LEU A 159 -10.35 -6.52 -14.37
C LEU A 159 -11.77 -6.95 -14.01
N THR A 160 -11.93 -8.24 -13.76
CA THR A 160 -13.13 -8.81 -13.17
C THR A 160 -13.22 -8.47 -11.68
N LEU A 161 -14.43 -8.55 -11.09
CA LEU A 161 -14.62 -8.31 -9.66
C LEU A 161 -13.68 -9.15 -8.78
N GLY A 162 -13.55 -10.45 -9.07
CA GLY A 162 -12.70 -11.35 -8.29
C GLY A 162 -11.21 -11.01 -8.38
N GLU A 163 -10.74 -10.59 -9.56
CA GLU A 163 -9.37 -10.11 -9.75
C GLU A 163 -9.13 -8.83 -8.96
N LYS A 164 -10.07 -7.87 -8.99
CA LYS A 164 -9.96 -6.63 -8.19
C LYS A 164 -9.88 -6.93 -6.70
N VAL A 165 -10.78 -7.78 -6.17
CA VAL A 165 -10.77 -8.16 -4.75
C VAL A 165 -9.45 -8.81 -4.36
N THR A 166 -8.93 -9.73 -5.20
CA THR A 166 -7.65 -10.41 -4.92
C THR A 166 -6.48 -9.43 -4.85
N ILE A 167 -6.43 -8.48 -5.79
CA ILE A 167 -5.37 -7.47 -5.85
C ILE A 167 -5.50 -6.49 -4.69
N THR A 168 -6.71 -5.99 -4.39
CA THR A 168 -6.96 -5.10 -3.26
C THR A 168 -6.58 -5.76 -1.94
N ASN A 169 -6.94 -7.02 -1.71
CA ASN A 169 -6.52 -7.75 -0.51
C ASN A 169 -5.00 -7.81 -0.42
N SER A 170 -4.31 -8.18 -1.51
CA SER A 170 -2.85 -8.15 -1.54
C SER A 170 -2.27 -6.76 -1.21
N ILE A 171 -2.92 -5.67 -1.63
CA ILE A 171 -2.49 -4.30 -1.29
C ILE A 171 -2.70 -4.02 0.21
N LEU A 172 -3.83 -4.44 0.77
CA LEU A 172 -4.14 -4.25 2.18
C LEU A 172 -3.21 -5.05 3.08
N ASP A 173 -2.92 -6.31 2.76
CA ASP A 173 -1.99 -7.16 3.50
C ASP A 173 -0.57 -6.55 3.56
N MET A 174 -0.15 -5.87 2.48
CA MET A 174 1.13 -5.14 2.45
C MET A 174 1.09 -3.81 3.22
N SER A 175 -0.10 -3.21 3.37
CA SER A 175 -0.30 -1.91 4.04
C SER A 175 -0.54 -2.06 5.53
N TYR A 176 -1.01 -3.22 5.95
CA TYR A 176 -1.21 -3.66 7.32
C TYR A 176 -0.58 -5.04 7.43
N PRO A 177 0.77 -5.15 7.53
CA PRO A 177 1.36 -6.44 7.81
C PRO A 177 0.71 -6.94 9.11
N GLU A 178 0.08 -8.12 9.05
CA GLU A 178 -0.28 -8.81 10.28
C GLU A 178 1.04 -8.96 11.04
N ASP A 179 1.11 -8.37 12.24
CA ASP A 179 2.13 -8.81 13.17
C ASP A 179 1.87 -10.30 13.34
N ASP A 180 2.80 -11.15 12.90
CA ASP A 180 2.88 -12.53 13.37
C ASP A 180 3.14 -12.43 14.88
N ILE A 181 2.10 -12.11 15.65
CA ILE A 181 2.13 -12.21 17.09
C ILE A 181 2.18 -13.71 17.32
N ASP A 182 3.39 -14.22 17.56
CA ASP A 182 3.59 -15.56 18.12
C ASP A 182 2.51 -15.75 19.18
N GLU A 183 1.60 -16.70 18.95
CA GLU A 183 0.40 -16.88 19.78
C GLU A 183 0.78 -17.20 21.25
N ASP A 184 2.02 -17.61 21.46
CA ASP A 184 2.69 -17.89 22.74
C ASP A 184 3.13 -16.63 23.53
N ALA A 185 3.14 -15.44 22.93
CA ALA A 185 3.51 -14.18 23.62
C ALA A 185 2.37 -13.56 24.46
N LYS A 186 1.21 -14.23 24.55
CA LYS A 186 0.02 -13.71 25.28
C LYS A 186 0.05 -13.86 26.81
N GLU A 187 1.13 -14.34 27.42
CA GLU A 187 1.28 -14.29 28.89
C GLU A 187 2.26 -13.20 29.34
N VAL A 188 1.86 -11.94 29.19
CA VAL A 188 2.32 -10.91 30.13
C VAL A 188 1.25 -10.80 31.21
N SER A 189 1.49 -11.51 32.31
CA SER A 189 0.61 -11.52 33.48
C SER A 189 0.27 -10.09 33.93
N GLN A 190 -1.02 -9.81 34.13
CA GLN A 190 -1.52 -8.50 34.59
C GLN A 190 -1.22 -8.25 36.10
N THR A 191 -0.07 -8.67 36.63
CA THR A 191 0.18 -8.69 38.08
C THR A 191 1.36 -7.86 38.60
N GLU A 192 2.03 -7.05 37.76
CA GLU A 192 3.18 -6.24 38.23
C GLU A 192 3.08 -4.71 38.07
N PHE A 193 1.90 -4.14 37.83
CA PHE A 193 1.70 -2.68 37.87
C PHE A 193 1.02 -2.15 39.16
N ALA A 194 0.93 -2.96 40.21
CA ALA A 194 0.35 -2.56 41.50
C ALA A 194 1.28 -2.75 42.71
N LYS A 195 2.58 -2.47 42.54
CA LYS A 195 3.48 -2.20 43.67
C LYS A 195 4.52 -1.15 43.28
N ASN A 196 4.19 0.11 43.49
CA ASN A 196 5.06 1.16 44.04
C ASN A 196 4.20 2.35 44.45
#